data_AF-D2HGX5-F1
#
_entry.id   AF-D2HGX5-F1
#
_cell.length_a   1.000
_cell.length_b   1.000
_cell.length_c   1.000
_cell.angle_alpha   90.00
_cell.angle_beta   90.00
_cell.angle_gamma   90.00
#
_symmetry.space_group_name_H-M   'P 1'
#
loop_
_entity.id
_entity.type
_entity.pdbx_description
1 polymer ?
#
loop_
_entity_poly.entity_id
_entity_poly.type
_entity_poly.pdbx_seq_one_letter_code
_entity_poly.pdbx_strand_id
1 'polypeptide(L)'
;LFCIAGSLAIPAPSILLVPPHPSSQEDPIHIACVAPGGFPGANFTLYRGGQVVQLLQASADQLRVTFNLSGGGREAPGGPFSCQYGVLGEHKQPQLSDLSESISVSFPGKT
;
A
#
# COMPACT_ATOMS: atom_id res chain seq x y z
N LEU A 1 3.76 -36.05 -11.35
CA LEU A 1 2.85 -35.36 -10.43
C LEU A 1 3.04 -33.87 -10.62
N PHE A 2 2.04 -33.15 -11.12
CA PHE A 2 2.01 -31.69 -11.03
C PHE A 2 1.03 -31.33 -9.91
N CYS A 3 1.55 -30.84 -8.79
CA CYS A 3 0.70 -30.25 -7.75
C CYS A 3 0.33 -28.84 -8.23
N ILE A 4 -0.87 -28.66 -8.79
CA ILE A 4 -1.44 -27.31 -8.94
C ILE A 4 -2.05 -26.96 -7.59
N ALA A 5 -1.22 -26.42 -6.69
CA ALA A 5 -1.70 -25.71 -5.52
C ALA A 5 -2.11 -24.30 -5.99
N GLY A 6 -3.27 -24.20 -6.64
CA GLY A 6 -3.88 -22.92 -7.00
C GLY A 6 -4.44 -22.26 -5.75
N SER A 7 -3.58 -21.62 -4.95
CA SER A 7 -4.05 -20.60 -4.03
C SER A 7 -4.65 -19.48 -4.88
N LEU A 8 -5.96 -19.24 -4.74
CA LEU A 8 -6.65 -18.09 -5.34
C LEU A 8 -6.01 -16.81 -4.77
N ALA A 9 -4.97 -16.31 -5.44
CA ALA A 9 -4.35 -15.05 -5.08
C ALA A 9 -5.38 -13.94 -5.33
N ILE A 10 -5.72 -13.20 -4.28
CA ILE A 10 -6.55 -12.01 -4.42
C ILE A 10 -5.74 -10.93 -5.17
N PRO A 11 -6.37 -10.15 -6.05
CA PRO A 11 -5.66 -9.27 -7.00
C PRO A 11 -4.86 -8.17 -6.28
N ALA A 12 -3.77 -7.68 -6.90
CA ALA A 12 -2.98 -6.59 -6.34
C ALA A 12 -3.78 -5.27 -6.21
N PRO A 13 -3.51 -4.44 -5.20
CA PRO A 13 -4.09 -3.10 -5.10
C PRO A 13 -3.41 -2.12 -6.05
N SER A 14 -4.09 -1.02 -6.36
CA SER A 14 -3.45 0.15 -6.96
C SER A 14 -2.86 1.06 -5.88
N ILE A 15 -1.78 1.75 -6.23
CA ILE A 15 -1.10 2.73 -5.38
C ILE A 15 -0.97 4.06 -6.14
N LEU A 16 -1.19 5.17 -5.45
CA LEU A 16 -0.96 6.49 -6.02
C LEU A 16 -0.57 7.51 -4.95
N LEU A 17 0.26 8.47 -5.35
CA LEU A 17 0.46 9.71 -4.61
C LEU A 17 -0.76 10.60 -4.82
N VAL A 18 -1.34 11.12 -3.73
CA VAL A 18 -2.50 12.02 -3.80
C VAL A 18 -2.13 13.44 -3.38
N PRO A 19 -2.80 14.48 -3.94
CA PRO A 19 -2.59 15.86 -3.51
C PRO A 19 -2.88 16.08 -2.02
N PRO A 20 -2.20 17.03 -1.37
CA PRO A 20 -1.11 17.85 -1.90
C PRO A 20 0.18 17.05 -2.09
N HIS A 21 0.87 17.26 -3.23
CA HIS A 21 2.17 16.62 -3.48
C HIS A 21 3.27 17.38 -2.71
N PRO A 22 4.25 16.67 -2.12
CA PRO A 22 5.29 17.31 -1.32
C PRO A 22 6.21 18.15 -2.22
N SER A 23 6.54 19.35 -1.77
CA SER A 23 7.48 20.26 -2.45
C SER A 23 8.91 20.10 -1.91
N SER A 24 9.07 19.56 -0.72
CA SER A 24 10.32 19.36 0.02
C SER A 24 10.28 18.07 0.85
N GLN A 25 11.41 17.67 1.43
CA GLN A 25 11.50 16.44 2.21
C GLN A 25 10.74 16.53 3.55
N GLU A 26 10.52 17.75 4.01
CA GLU A 26 9.81 18.12 5.23
C GLU A 26 8.29 18.12 5.03
N ASP A 27 7.81 18.21 3.79
CA ASP A 27 6.39 18.19 3.49
C ASP A 27 5.78 16.79 3.71
N PRO A 28 4.52 16.72 4.18
CA PRO A 28 3.83 15.45 4.34
C PRO A 28 3.62 14.73 2.99
N ILE A 29 3.63 13.41 3.05
CA ILE A 29 3.40 12.55 1.89
C ILE A 29 2.08 11.82 2.10
N HIS A 30 1.17 11.96 1.14
CA HIS A 30 -0.13 11.28 1.15
C HIS A 30 -0.17 10.21 0.07
N ILE A 31 -0.25 8.94 0.48
CA ILE A 31 -0.28 7.79 -0.43
C ILE A 31 -1.60 7.06 -0.26
N ALA A 32 -2.36 6.91 -1.33
CA ALA A 32 -3.57 6.12 -1.33
C ALA A 32 -3.33 4.72 -1.90
N CYS A 33 -3.87 3.71 -1.23
CA CYS A 33 -4.00 2.37 -1.77
C CYS A 33 -5.46 2.02 -1.97
N VAL A 34 -5.78 1.37 -3.09
CA VAL A 34 -7.15 1.00 -3.43
C VAL A 34 -7.19 -0.47 -3.83
N ALA A 35 -7.91 -1.27 -3.05
CA ALA A 35 -8.19 -2.65 -3.43
C ALA A 35 -9.17 -2.68 -4.61
N PRO A 36 -9.13 -3.71 -5.46
CA PRO A 36 -10.16 -3.96 -6.46
C PRO A 36 -11.55 -4.12 -5.82
N GLY A 37 -12.60 -4.07 -6.65
CA GLY A 37 -13.97 -4.26 -6.16
C GLY A 37 -14.16 -5.61 -5.44
N GLY A 38 -15.00 -5.62 -4.40
CA GLY A 38 -15.31 -6.84 -3.64
C GLY A 38 -14.48 -7.04 -2.36
N PHE A 39 -13.57 -6.11 -2.02
CA PHE A 39 -12.72 -6.21 -0.82
C PHE A 39 -12.85 -5.00 0.12
N PRO A 40 -14.06 -4.58 0.55
CA PRO A 40 -14.21 -3.46 1.47
C PRO A 40 -13.73 -3.81 2.88
N GLY A 41 -13.31 -2.81 3.66
CA GLY A 41 -12.86 -3.01 5.04
C GLY A 41 -11.54 -3.76 5.20
N ALA A 42 -10.78 -3.94 4.10
CA ALA A 42 -9.52 -4.67 4.11
C ALA A 42 -8.43 -3.96 4.94
N ASN A 43 -7.45 -4.74 5.39
CA ASN A 43 -6.25 -4.24 6.05
C ASN A 43 -5.18 -3.96 5.00
N PHE A 44 -4.72 -2.72 4.91
CA PHE A 44 -3.68 -2.29 3.98
C PHE A 44 -2.36 -2.12 4.71
N THR A 45 -1.28 -2.58 4.10
CA THR A 45 0.09 -2.40 4.56
C THR A 45 0.87 -1.61 3.51
N LEU A 46 1.44 -0.49 3.92
CA LEU A 46 2.35 0.30 3.10
C LEU A 46 3.79 -0.14 3.37
N TYR A 47 4.53 -0.40 2.30
CA TYR A 47 5.93 -0.75 2.33
C TYR A 47 6.79 0.35 1.71
N ARG A 48 8.04 0.47 2.14
CA ARG A 48 9.09 1.28 1.52
C ARG A 48 10.38 0.49 1.48
N GLY A 49 10.91 0.25 0.27
CA GLY A 49 12.12 -0.58 0.12
C GLY A 49 11.95 -2.00 0.71
N GLY A 50 10.73 -2.54 0.70
CA GLY A 50 10.39 -3.85 1.28
C GLY A 50 10.15 -3.86 2.80
N GLN A 51 10.34 -2.75 3.50
CA GLN A 51 10.04 -2.64 4.93
C GLN A 51 8.64 -2.08 5.17
N VAL A 52 7.93 -2.61 6.18
CA VAL A 52 6.61 -2.09 6.58
C VAL A 52 6.79 -0.70 7.17
N VAL A 53 6.05 0.28 6.61
CA VAL A 53 6.00 1.65 7.11
C VAL A 53 4.81 1.86 8.01
N GLN A 54 3.63 1.42 7.55
CA GLN A 54 2.37 1.64 8.26
C GLN A 54 1.33 0.62 7.84
N LEU A 55 0.43 0.26 8.76
CA LEU A 55 -0.74 -0.56 8.51
C LEU A 55 -2.00 0.25 8.84
N LEU A 56 -2.98 0.24 7.96
CA LEU A 56 -4.27 0.90 8.13
C LEU A 56 -5.40 -0.02 7.68
N GLN A 57 -6.48 -0.04 8.45
CA GLN A 57 -7.71 -0.72 8.06
C GLN A 57 -8.65 0.26 7.35
N ALA A 58 -9.20 -0.12 6.21
CA ALA A 58 -10.27 0.65 5.57
C ALA A 58 -11.56 0.55 6.40
N SER A 59 -12.40 1.58 6.34
CA SER A 59 -13.76 1.49 6.88
C SER A 59 -14.53 0.34 6.22
N ALA A 60 -15.53 -0.21 6.91
CA ALA A 60 -16.23 -1.44 6.51
C ALA A 60 -16.83 -1.42 5.10
N ASP A 61 -17.14 -0.24 4.57
CA ASP A 61 -17.72 0.02 3.25
C ASP A 61 -16.71 0.60 2.25
N GLN A 62 -15.48 0.87 2.67
CA GLN A 62 -14.45 1.49 1.85
C GLN A 62 -13.45 0.48 1.30
N LEU A 63 -13.04 0.70 0.05
CA LEU A 63 -12.03 -0.08 -0.65
C LEU A 63 -10.63 0.54 -0.58
N ARG A 64 -10.47 1.63 0.17
CA ARG A 64 -9.24 2.44 0.15
C ARG A 64 -8.85 2.94 1.52
N VAL A 65 -7.55 3.21 1.65
CA VAL A 65 -6.97 4.00 2.74
C VAL A 65 -6.06 5.07 2.15
N THR A 66 -5.84 6.13 2.92
CA THR A 66 -4.77 7.10 2.66
C THR A 66 -3.81 7.09 3.84
N PHE A 67 -2.55 6.74 3.56
CA PHE A 67 -1.45 6.84 4.51
C PHE A 67 -0.95 8.28 4.55
N ASN A 68 -0.83 8.83 5.76
CA ASN A 68 -0.33 10.17 6.01
C ASN A 68 1.05 10.06 6.67
N LEU A 69 2.09 10.20 5.87
CA LEU A 69 3.47 10.11 6.34
C LEU A 69 3.99 11.52 6.64
N SER A 70 4.64 11.70 7.79
CA SER A 70 5.36 12.94 8.07
C SER A 70 6.58 13.07 7.16
N GLY A 71 6.76 14.25 6.56
CA GLY A 71 8.03 14.62 5.95
C GLY A 71 9.11 14.75 7.03
N GLY A 72 10.34 14.33 6.74
CA GLY A 72 11.46 14.39 7.68
C GLY A 72 11.82 13.08 8.40
N GLY A 73 11.32 11.93 7.97
CA GLY A 73 11.78 10.62 8.45
C GLY A 73 13.21 10.32 7.97
N ARG A 74 14.21 10.64 8.79
CA ARG A 74 15.66 10.47 8.54
C ARG A 74 16.12 9.00 8.40
N GLU A 75 15.24 7.98 8.47
CA GLU A 75 15.70 6.65 8.91
C GLU A 75 15.03 5.41 8.29
N ALA A 76 14.29 5.54 7.17
CA ALA A 76 14.02 4.37 6.33
C ALA A 76 14.99 4.41 5.14
N PRO A 77 15.69 3.30 4.81
CA PRO A 77 16.46 3.20 3.57
C PRO A 77 15.61 3.72 2.41
N GLY A 78 16.19 4.59 1.58
CA GLY A 78 15.53 5.07 0.38
C GLY A 78 15.00 3.90 -0.45
N GLY A 79 13.90 4.13 -1.16
CA GLY A 79 13.27 3.11 -1.98
C GLY A 79 11.85 3.50 -2.37
N PRO A 80 11.29 2.86 -3.41
CA PRO A 80 9.92 3.09 -3.81
C PRO A 80 8.95 2.57 -2.74
N PHE A 81 7.75 3.13 -2.77
CA PHE A 81 6.61 2.65 -2.01
C PHE A 81 5.84 1.60 -2.79
N SER A 82 5.38 0.58 -2.09
CA SER A 82 4.43 -0.41 -2.60
C SER A 82 3.40 -0.72 -1.53
N CYS A 83 2.28 -1.32 -1.92
CA CYS A 83 1.16 -1.58 -1.05
C CYS A 83 0.65 -3.01 -1.18
N GLN A 84 0.11 -3.54 -0.10
CA GLN A 84 -0.56 -4.84 -0.08
C GLN A 84 -1.83 -4.71 0.76
N TYR A 85 -2.85 -5.51 0.46
CA TYR A 85 -3.98 -5.66 1.36
C TYR A 85 -4.23 -7.10 1.75
N GLY A 86 -4.84 -7.28 2.91
CA GLY A 86 -5.26 -8.55 3.44
C GLY A 86 -6.73 -8.55 3.80
N VAL A 87 -7.39 -9.68 3.55
CA VAL A 87 -8.77 -9.95 3.96
C VAL A 87 -8.85 -11.26 4.71
N LEU A 88 -9.92 -11.45 5.49
CA LEU A 88 -10.28 -12.76 5.99
C LEU A 88 -11.03 -13.48 4.88
N GLY A 89 -10.40 -14.50 4.29
CA GLY A 89 -11.02 -15.31 3.26
C GLY A 89 -11.99 -16.35 3.83
N GLU A 90 -12.48 -17.21 2.93
CA GLU A 90 -13.30 -18.37 3.29
C GLU A 90 -12.57 -19.20 4.37
N HIS A 91 -13.30 -19.55 5.44
CA HIS A 91 -12.79 -20.20 6.65
C HIS A 91 -12.02 -19.31 7.65
N LYS A 92 -12.15 -17.98 7.56
CA LYS A 92 -11.47 -17.02 8.46
C LYS A 92 -9.94 -17.09 8.38
N GLN A 93 -9.41 -17.61 7.28
CA GLN A 93 -7.97 -17.63 7.06
C GLN A 93 -7.54 -16.30 6.43
N PRO A 94 -6.50 -15.63 6.94
CA PRO A 94 -5.94 -14.45 6.30
C PRO A 94 -5.47 -14.78 4.88
N GLN A 95 -5.92 -13.99 3.92
CA GLN A 95 -5.44 -14.01 2.54
C GLN A 95 -4.80 -12.66 2.24
N LEU A 96 -3.63 -12.69 1.60
CA LEU A 96 -2.89 -11.51 1.20
C LEU A 96 -2.93 -11.37 -0.32
N SER A 97 -3.04 -10.14 -0.78
CA SER A 97 -2.83 -9.81 -2.19
C SER A 97 -1.37 -9.91 -2.58
N ASP A 98 -1.09 -9.93 -3.87
CA ASP A 98 0.21 -9.53 -4.37
C ASP A 98 0.50 -8.05 -4.01
N LEU A 99 1.77 -7.64 -4.12
CA LEU A 99 2.17 -6.25 -3.99
C LEU A 99 1.64 -5.43 -5.18
N SER A 100 1.30 -4.18 -4.92
CA SER A 100 1.06 -3.19 -5.97
C SER A 100 2.31 -2.94 -6.81
N GLU A 101 2.10 -2.23 -7.92
CA GLU A 101 3.18 -1.46 -8.56
C GLU A 101 3.91 -0.56 -7.55
N SER A 102 5.10 -0.10 -7.94
CA SER A 102 5.96 0.73 -7.10
C SER A 102 5.91 2.20 -7.51
N ILE A 103 5.85 3.13 -6.54
CA ILE A 103 5.93 4.57 -6.79
C ILE A 103 7.10 5.22 -6.04
N SER A 104 7.74 6.19 -6.67
CA SER A 104 8.78 7.00 -6.06
C SER A 104 8.26 8.41 -5.80
N VAL A 105 8.68 9.00 -4.68
CA VAL A 105 8.36 10.40 -4.34
C VAL A 105 9.54 11.28 -4.75
N SER A 106 9.29 12.22 -5.64
CA SER A 106 10.25 13.22 -6.11
C SER A 106 9.78 14.62 -5.72
N PHE A 107 10.72 15.50 -5.39
CA PHE A 107 10.44 16.90 -5.05
C PHE A 107 10.77 17.81 -6.24
N PRO A 108 9.96 18.85 -6.52
CA PRO A 108 10.28 19.85 -7.52
C PRO A 108 11.68 20.45 -7.28
N GLY A 109 12.51 20.53 -8.33
CA GLY A 109 13.82 21.19 -8.26
C GLY A 109 15.00 20.34 -7.77
N LYS A 110 14.82 19.03 -7.55
CA LYS A 110 15.93 18.07 -7.39
C LYS A 110 15.90 17.03 -8.51
N THR A 111 16.69 17.27 -9.56
CA THR A 111 17.07 16.27 -10.58
C THR A 111 18.36 15.57 -10.17
#